data_AF-A0A2U8DTH9-F1
#
_entry.id   AF-A0A2U8DTH9-F1
#
_cell.length_a   1.000
_cell.length_b   1.000
_cell.length_c   1.000
_cell.angle_alpha   90.00
_cell.angle_beta   90.00
_cell.angle_gamma   90.00
#
_symmetry.space_group_name_H-M   'P 1'
#
loop_
_entity.id
_entity.type
_entity.pdbx_description
1 polymer ?
#
loop_
_entity_poly.entity_id
_entity_poly.type
_entity_poly.pdbx_seq_one_letter_code
_entity_poly.pdbx_strand_id
1 'polypeptide(L)'
;MMNMKFKNRNKISYTFLRIVSKISEFDKKTRYYGTDEPLYEAEIHMIKSIKENEGIHVTGLADMLGVTKGAVSQIIMKLDRKGMIIKDTDPRNQSRLLLRLTSKGEIAYKNHEKLHKKYEEIFDDLLENAAEENKTFFRELLNSLEKQIDAFEK
;
A
#
# COMPACT_ATOMS: atom_id res chain seq x y z
N MET A 1 -12.27 16.75 -8.16
CA MET A 1 -12.20 17.21 -6.76
C MET A 1 -13.59 17.62 -6.30
N MET A 2 -14.23 16.79 -5.47
CA MET A 2 -15.55 17.12 -4.93
C MET A 2 -15.41 18.34 -4.00
N ASN A 3 -15.99 19.47 -4.41
CA ASN A 3 -15.84 20.72 -3.67
C ASN A 3 -16.77 20.69 -2.45
N MET A 4 -16.32 20.04 -1.38
CA MET A 4 -17.01 19.90 -0.10
C MET A 4 -17.06 21.24 0.64
N LYS A 5 -17.90 22.18 0.15
CA LYS A 5 -18.22 23.46 0.81
C LYS A 5 -19.17 23.24 2.00
N PHE A 6 -18.73 22.50 3.01
CA PHE A 6 -19.53 22.27 4.22
C PHE A 6 -19.35 23.42 5.22
N LYS A 7 -20.43 23.76 5.94
CA LYS A 7 -20.45 24.75 7.04
C LYS A 7 -19.46 24.44 8.19
N ASN A 8 -18.97 23.19 8.28
CA ASN A 8 -18.12 22.67 9.36
C ASN A 8 -16.63 22.49 8.97
N ARG A 9 -16.11 23.23 7.98
CA ARG A 9 -14.76 23.03 7.41
C ARG A 9 -13.62 23.00 8.44
N ASN A 10 -13.78 23.71 9.56
CA ASN A 10 -12.76 23.88 10.60
C ASN A 10 -12.70 22.72 11.60
N LYS A 11 -13.65 21.77 11.58
CA LYS A 11 -13.61 20.61 12.46
C LYS A 11 -12.49 19.65 12.02
N ILE A 12 -11.75 19.12 13.00
CA ILE A 12 -10.63 18.18 12.78
C ILE A 12 -11.08 16.98 11.94
N SER A 13 -12.26 16.40 12.23
CA SER A 13 -12.82 15.28 11.47
C SER A 13 -13.05 15.60 9.99
N TYR A 14 -13.52 16.81 9.65
CA TYR A 14 -13.70 17.22 8.26
C TYR A 14 -12.36 17.52 7.57
N THR A 15 -11.34 17.94 8.33
CA THR A 15 -9.97 18.04 7.79
C THR A 15 -9.42 16.67 7.45
N PHE A 16 -9.54 15.70 8.37
CA PHE A 16 -9.15 14.31 8.12
C PHE A 16 -9.85 13.73 6.89
N LEU A 17 -11.19 13.84 6.80
CA LEU A 17 -11.95 13.33 5.66
C LEU A 17 -11.52 13.94 4.31
N ARG A 18 -11.14 15.23 4.30
CA ARG A 18 -10.60 15.87 3.08
C ARG A 18 -9.22 15.32 2.71
N ILE A 19 -8.37 15.04 3.69
CA ILE A 19 -7.06 14.42 3.46
C ILE A 19 -7.25 13.02 2.89
N VAL A 20 -8.07 12.18 3.54
CA VAL A 20 -8.41 10.83 3.06
C VAL A 20 -8.98 10.86 1.63
N SER A 21 -9.87 11.81 1.33
CA SER A 21 -10.42 11.96 -0.03
C SER A 21 -9.36 12.30 -1.06
N LYS A 22 -8.40 13.18 -0.72
CA LYS A 22 -7.30 13.55 -1.63
C LYS A 22 -6.34 12.38 -1.84
N ILE A 23 -6.04 11.62 -0.79
CA ILE A 23 -5.21 10.41 -0.86
C ILE A 23 -5.91 9.38 -1.75
N SER A 24 -7.19 9.08 -1.50
CA SER A 24 -7.96 8.15 -2.34
C SER A 24 -8.04 8.59 -3.82
N GLU A 25 -8.20 9.89 -4.11
CA GLU A 25 -8.14 10.40 -5.50
C GLU A 25 -6.74 10.24 -6.13
N PHE A 26 -5.68 10.34 -5.32
CA PHE A 26 -4.29 10.17 -5.72
C PHE A 26 -3.97 8.70 -6.02
N ASP A 27 -4.56 7.76 -5.28
CA ASP A 27 -4.28 6.33 -5.39
C ASP A 27 -5.13 5.61 -6.44
N LYS A 28 -6.28 6.20 -6.83
CA LYS A 28 -7.06 5.76 -8.00
C LYS A 28 -6.27 5.84 -9.32
N LYS A 29 -5.20 6.62 -9.36
CA LYS A 29 -4.37 6.79 -10.55
C LYS A 29 -3.26 5.74 -10.58
N THR A 30 -3.13 5.06 -11.70
CA THR A 30 -1.98 4.18 -11.92
C THR A 30 -0.69 4.99 -12.04
N ARG A 31 0.43 4.36 -11.66
CA ARG A 31 1.78 4.93 -11.77
C ARG A 31 2.76 3.91 -12.30
N TYR A 32 3.82 4.38 -12.94
CA TYR A 32 4.77 3.53 -13.64
C TYR A 32 5.90 2.99 -12.75
N TYR A 33 6.18 3.64 -11.61
CA TYR A 33 7.25 3.27 -10.67
C TYR A 33 8.61 2.97 -11.35
N GLY A 34 8.96 3.76 -12.36
CA GLY A 34 10.23 3.61 -13.10
C GLY A 34 10.24 2.45 -14.11
N THR A 35 9.07 1.89 -14.44
CA THR A 35 8.88 0.88 -15.49
C THR A 35 8.07 1.43 -16.65
N ASP A 36 7.84 0.63 -17.68
CA ASP A 36 6.98 0.88 -18.83
C ASP A 36 5.52 0.43 -18.63
N GLU A 37 5.17 -0.10 -17.45
CA GLU A 37 3.83 -0.60 -17.15
C GLU A 37 3.15 0.20 -16.03
N PRO A 38 1.90 0.65 -16.21
CA PRO A 38 1.15 1.31 -15.16
C PRO A 38 0.68 0.29 -14.11
N LEU A 39 0.93 0.59 -12.84
CA LEU A 39 0.50 -0.20 -11.69
C LEU A 39 -0.54 0.54 -10.86
N TYR A 40 -1.60 -0.16 -10.49
CA TYR A 40 -2.53 0.27 -9.45
C TYR A 40 -1.88 0.14 -8.07
N GLU A 41 -2.41 0.86 -7.08
CA GLU A 41 -1.94 0.82 -5.69
C GLU A 41 -1.89 -0.61 -5.13
N ALA A 42 -2.95 -1.39 -5.28
CA ALA A 42 -2.98 -2.79 -4.83
C ALA A 42 -1.92 -3.67 -5.53
N GLU A 43 -1.56 -3.36 -6.78
CA GLU A 43 -0.54 -4.11 -7.52
C GLU A 43 0.86 -3.78 -7.01
N ILE A 44 1.18 -2.51 -6.72
CA ILE A 44 2.49 -2.14 -6.20
C ILE A 44 2.67 -2.61 -4.75
N HIS A 45 1.62 -2.59 -3.93
CA HIS A 45 1.69 -3.18 -2.58
C HIS A 45 1.85 -4.70 -2.63
N MET A 46 1.20 -5.39 -3.58
CA MET A 46 1.46 -6.82 -3.78
C MET A 46 2.91 -7.10 -4.20
N ILE A 47 3.51 -6.27 -5.06
CA ILE A 47 4.95 -6.36 -5.39
C ILE A 47 5.80 -6.23 -4.12
N LYS A 48 5.49 -5.25 -3.25
CA LYS A 48 6.17 -5.07 -1.96
C LYS A 48 6.04 -6.31 -1.08
N SER A 49 4.83 -6.84 -0.89
CA SER A 49 4.59 -8.05 -0.09
C SER A 49 5.37 -9.27 -0.61
N ILE A 50 5.45 -9.45 -1.94
CA ILE A 50 6.25 -10.54 -2.55
C ILE A 50 7.73 -10.33 -2.29
N LYS A 51 8.24 -9.10 -2.38
CA LYS A 51 9.66 -8.81 -2.15
C LYS A 51 10.09 -9.10 -0.71
N GLU A 52 9.29 -8.66 0.24
CA GLU A 52 9.57 -8.82 1.66
C GLU A 52 9.41 -10.26 2.14
N ASN A 53 8.74 -11.10 1.36
CA ASN A 53 8.48 -12.50 1.65
C ASN A 53 8.87 -13.38 0.46
N GLU A 54 10.11 -13.23 -0.02
CA GLU A 54 10.55 -13.89 -1.24
C GLU A 54 10.35 -15.41 -1.21
N GLY A 55 9.73 -15.97 -2.26
CA GLY A 55 9.36 -17.38 -2.31
C GLY A 55 8.05 -17.72 -1.60
N ILE A 56 7.28 -16.74 -1.13
CA ILE A 56 5.92 -16.97 -0.65
C ILE A 56 5.02 -17.51 -1.77
N HIS A 57 4.06 -18.36 -1.40
CA HIS A 57 3.06 -18.90 -2.32
C HIS A 57 1.72 -18.19 -2.12
N VAL A 58 0.81 -18.29 -3.11
CA VAL A 58 -0.48 -17.58 -3.12
C VAL A 58 -1.30 -17.78 -1.84
N THR A 59 -1.35 -19.00 -1.29
CA THR A 59 -2.04 -19.26 -0.01
C THR A 59 -1.41 -18.48 1.14
N GLY A 60 -0.07 -18.50 1.26
CA GLY A 60 0.62 -17.74 2.30
C GLY A 60 0.40 -16.23 2.19
N LEU A 61 0.36 -15.68 0.98
CA LEU A 61 0.01 -14.27 0.77
C LEU A 61 -1.42 -13.96 1.20
N ALA A 62 -2.38 -14.83 0.85
CA ALA A 62 -3.78 -14.64 1.21
C ALA A 62 -3.96 -14.64 2.73
N ASP A 63 -3.32 -15.59 3.42
CA ASP A 63 -3.38 -15.72 4.88
C ASP A 63 -2.71 -14.51 5.56
N MET A 64 -1.56 -14.06 5.06
CA MET A 64 -0.83 -12.89 5.58
C MET A 64 -1.61 -11.58 5.41
N LEU A 65 -2.25 -11.40 4.25
CA LEU A 65 -2.98 -10.19 3.92
C LEU A 65 -4.41 -10.19 4.47
N GLY A 66 -4.89 -11.30 5.03
CA GLY A 66 -6.26 -11.43 5.52
C GLY A 66 -7.32 -11.36 4.41
N VAL A 67 -6.96 -11.73 3.17
CA VAL A 67 -7.86 -11.66 2.00
C VAL A 67 -8.06 -13.03 1.36
N THR A 68 -9.02 -13.13 0.44
CA THR A 68 -9.27 -14.41 -0.25
C THR A 68 -8.14 -14.79 -1.22
N LYS A 69 -7.89 -16.09 -1.39
CA LYS A 69 -6.97 -16.63 -2.42
C LYS A 69 -7.32 -16.16 -3.83
N GLY A 70 -8.62 -15.99 -4.11
CA GLY A 70 -9.10 -15.46 -5.39
C GLY A 70 -8.63 -14.02 -5.62
N ALA A 71 -8.74 -13.15 -4.61
CA ALA A 71 -8.28 -11.76 -4.71
C ALA A 71 -6.76 -11.68 -4.97
N VAL A 72 -5.96 -12.42 -4.21
CA VAL A 72 -4.50 -12.50 -4.46
C VAL A 72 -4.22 -13.03 -5.87
N SER A 73 -4.85 -14.14 -6.27
CA SER A 73 -4.62 -14.76 -7.59
C SER A 73 -4.91 -13.79 -8.75
N GLN A 74 -5.95 -12.96 -8.64
CA GLN A 74 -6.27 -11.96 -9.66
C GLN A 74 -5.16 -10.91 -9.79
N ILE A 75 -4.59 -10.45 -8.69
CA ILE A 75 -3.49 -9.48 -8.72
C ILE A 75 -2.21 -10.14 -9.25
N ILE A 76 -1.87 -11.35 -8.78
CA ILE A 76 -0.73 -12.13 -9.27
C ILE A 76 -0.81 -12.34 -10.78
N MET A 77 -1.98 -12.68 -11.31
CA MET A 77 -2.17 -12.83 -12.76
C MET A 77 -1.90 -11.52 -13.52
N LYS A 78 -2.30 -10.35 -12.99
CA LYS A 78 -2.02 -9.06 -13.62
C LYS A 78 -0.52 -8.73 -13.57
N LEU A 79 0.12 -8.95 -12.43
CA LEU A 79 1.55 -8.70 -12.25
C LEU A 79 2.41 -9.59 -13.16
N ASP A 80 2.02 -10.86 -13.32
CA ASP A 80 2.66 -11.80 -14.23
C ASP A 80 2.54 -11.35 -15.68
N ARG A 81 1.34 -10.95 -16.13
CA ARG A 81 1.12 -10.39 -17.47
C ARG A 81 1.94 -9.13 -17.74
N LYS A 82 2.16 -8.30 -16.71
CA LYS A 82 3.01 -7.10 -16.78
C LYS A 82 4.52 -7.40 -16.68
N GLY A 83 4.89 -8.66 -16.51
CA GLY A 83 6.28 -9.09 -16.36
C GLY A 83 6.93 -8.64 -15.05
N MET A 84 6.15 -8.40 -13.99
CA MET A 84 6.65 -7.91 -12.70
C MET A 84 7.13 -9.04 -11.79
N ILE A 85 6.61 -10.25 -11.98
CA ILE A 85 6.87 -11.40 -11.12
C ILE A 85 7.22 -12.63 -11.95
N ILE A 86 7.85 -13.59 -11.28
CA ILE A 86 8.17 -14.93 -11.78
C ILE A 86 7.49 -15.94 -10.83
N LYS A 87 7.02 -17.05 -11.41
CA LYS A 87 6.40 -18.17 -10.70
C LYS A 87 7.21 -19.43 -10.93
N ASP A 88 7.79 -19.97 -9.86
CA ASP A 88 8.51 -21.24 -9.89
C ASP A 88 7.71 -22.33 -9.18
N THR A 89 7.73 -23.55 -9.69
CA THR A 89 7.16 -24.69 -8.97
C THR A 89 7.92 -24.92 -7.67
N ASP A 90 7.20 -25.08 -6.55
CA ASP A 90 7.84 -25.42 -5.28
C ASP A 90 8.40 -26.85 -5.34
N PRO A 91 9.72 -27.05 -5.20
CA PRO A 91 10.34 -28.38 -5.28
C PRO A 91 9.86 -29.32 -4.17
N ARG A 92 9.33 -28.78 -3.06
CA ARG A 92 8.79 -29.57 -1.93
C ARG A 92 7.30 -29.89 -2.10
N ASN A 93 6.59 -29.14 -2.94
CA ASN A 93 5.17 -29.33 -3.18
C ASN A 93 4.79 -28.79 -4.56
N GLN A 94 4.77 -29.67 -5.56
CA GLN A 94 4.52 -29.30 -6.96
C GLN A 94 3.14 -28.66 -7.23
N SER A 95 2.20 -28.73 -6.27
CA SER A 95 0.92 -28.03 -6.36
C SER A 95 1.01 -26.52 -6.01
N ARG A 96 2.17 -26.04 -5.56
CA ARG A 96 2.40 -24.65 -5.17
C ARG A 96 3.34 -23.94 -6.14
N LEU A 97 3.10 -22.64 -6.31
CA LEU A 97 3.98 -21.73 -7.04
C LEU A 97 4.59 -20.76 -6.04
N LEU A 98 5.92 -20.70 -6.04
CA LEU A 98 6.72 -19.73 -5.31
C LEU A 98 6.81 -18.45 -6.14
N LEU A 99 6.59 -17.31 -5.49
CA LEU A 99 6.53 -16.01 -6.14
C LEU A 99 7.82 -15.24 -5.86
N ARG A 100 8.39 -14.65 -6.91
CA ARG A 100 9.55 -13.75 -6.85
C ARG A 100 9.35 -12.57 -7.78
N LEU A 101 10.08 -11.49 -7.55
CA LEU A 101 10.09 -10.36 -8.49
C LEU A 101 11.01 -10.66 -9.68
N THR A 102 10.64 -10.18 -10.86
CA THR A 102 11.59 -10.03 -11.96
C THR A 102 12.49 -8.81 -11.71
N SER A 103 13.52 -8.60 -12.53
CA SER A 103 14.29 -7.34 -12.51
C SER A 103 13.40 -6.10 -12.71
N LYS A 104 12.32 -6.22 -13.50
CA LYS A 104 11.33 -5.16 -13.70
C LYS A 104 10.51 -4.90 -12.43
N GLY A 105 10.07 -5.97 -11.76
CA GLY A 105 9.40 -5.88 -10.45
C GLY A 105 10.29 -5.24 -9.38
N GLU A 106 11.58 -5.59 -9.35
CA GLU A 106 12.56 -4.99 -8.42
C GLU A 106 12.72 -3.48 -8.63
N ILE A 107 12.68 -3.01 -9.89
CA ILE A 107 12.68 -1.57 -10.21
C ILE A 107 11.41 -0.91 -9.67
N ALA A 108 10.24 -1.52 -9.89
CA ALA A 108 8.98 -1.00 -9.37
C ALA A 108 9.00 -0.90 -7.84
N TYR A 109 9.42 -1.97 -7.15
CA TYR A 109 9.58 -1.99 -5.69
C TYR A 109 10.49 -0.86 -5.19
N LYS A 110 11.71 -0.72 -5.74
CA LYS A 110 12.65 0.31 -5.30
C LYS A 110 12.11 1.73 -5.49
N ASN A 111 11.39 1.99 -6.57
CA ASN A 111 10.78 3.31 -6.79
C ASN A 111 9.58 3.56 -5.88
N HIS A 112 8.85 2.51 -5.51
CA HIS A 112 7.81 2.60 -4.49
C HIS A 112 8.38 2.90 -3.10
N GLU A 113 9.48 2.26 -2.70
CA GLU A 113 10.16 2.57 -1.44
C GLU A 113 10.71 4.01 -1.41
N LYS A 114 11.25 4.50 -2.54
CA LYS A 114 11.62 5.93 -2.66
C LYS A 114 10.43 6.87 -2.49
N LEU A 115 9.26 6.47 -2.98
CA LEU A 115 8.04 7.26 -2.77
C LEU A 115 7.61 7.23 -1.31
N HIS A 116 7.66 6.06 -0.65
CA HIS A 116 7.42 5.94 0.80
C HIS A 116 8.35 6.83 1.62
N LYS A 117 9.64 6.84 1.29
CA LYS A 117 10.60 7.72 1.93
C LYS A 117 10.24 9.21 1.77
N LYS A 118 9.75 9.63 0.59
CA LYS A 118 9.29 11.01 0.41
C LYS A 118 8.09 11.36 1.30
N TYR A 119 7.22 10.41 1.59
CA TYR A 119 6.13 10.64 2.54
C TYR A 119 6.67 10.85 3.95
N GLU A 120 7.63 10.02 4.38
CA GLU A 120 8.32 10.18 5.66
C GLU A 120 8.98 11.56 5.77
N GLU A 121 9.74 11.96 4.74
CA GLU A 121 10.38 13.29 4.67
C GLU A 121 9.36 14.44 4.77
N ILE A 122 8.16 14.30 4.18
CA ILE A 122 7.08 15.31 4.32
C ILE A 122 6.60 15.40 5.77
N PHE A 123 6.41 14.28 6.46
CA PHE A 123 5.97 14.30 7.86
C PHE A 123 7.06 14.83 8.78
N ASP A 124 8.32 14.49 8.53
CA ASP A 124 9.47 15.00 9.28
C ASP A 124 9.57 16.53 9.17
N ASP A 125 9.44 17.08 7.95
CA ASP A 125 9.44 18.53 7.71
C ASP A 125 8.24 19.22 8.40
N LEU A 126 7.03 18.68 8.25
CA LEU A 126 5.83 19.24 8.87
C LEU A 126 5.87 19.24 10.40
N LEU A 127 6.62 18.31 11.00
CA LEU A 127 6.72 18.13 12.44
C LEU A 127 8.05 18.61 13.03
N GLU A 128 8.97 19.14 12.21
CA GLU A 128 10.34 19.49 12.62
C GLU A 128 10.37 20.33 13.91
N ASN A 129 9.52 21.36 13.96
CA ASN A 129 9.44 22.32 15.06
C ASN A 129 8.35 22.00 16.09
N ALA A 130 7.67 20.86 15.97
CA ALA A 130 6.67 20.45 16.95
C ALA A 130 7.35 19.90 18.22
N ALA A 131 6.81 20.25 19.38
CA ALA A 131 7.21 19.65 20.65
C ALA A 131 6.96 18.12 20.63
N GLU A 132 7.81 17.34 21.30
CA GLU A 132 7.72 15.87 21.31
C GLU A 132 6.40 15.35 21.88
N GLU A 133 5.81 16.08 22.83
CA GLU A 133 4.49 15.78 23.38
C GLU A 133 3.40 15.89 22.30
N ASN A 134 3.49 16.89 21.41
CA ASN A 134 2.53 17.06 20.30
C ASN A 134 2.69 15.97 19.24
N LYS A 135 3.94 15.58 18.91
CA LYS A 135 4.20 14.45 18.00
C LYS A 135 3.64 13.15 18.55
N THR A 136 3.83 12.91 19.85
CA THR A 136 3.33 11.74 20.54
C THR A 136 1.81 11.71 20.56
N PHE A 137 1.16 12.80 20.98
CA PHE A 137 -0.29 12.93 20.95
C PHE A 137 -0.86 12.69 19.54
N PHE A 138 -0.24 13.26 18.51
CA PHE A 138 -0.70 13.09 17.14
C PHE A 138 -0.60 11.62 16.68
N ARG A 139 0.51 10.94 16.98
CA ARG A 139 0.69 9.51 16.68
C ARG A 139 -0.37 8.66 17.39
N GLU A 140 -0.60 8.90 18.67
CA GLU A 140 -1.61 8.18 19.45
C GLU A 140 -3.02 8.40 18.92
N LEU A 141 -3.38 9.64 18.56
CA LEU A 141 -4.66 9.97 17.95
C LEU A 141 -4.89 9.19 16.64
N LEU A 142 -3.87 9.13 15.76
CA LEU A 142 -3.96 8.38 14.51
C LEU A 142 -4.12 6.86 14.76
N ASN A 143 -3.33 6.30 15.67
CA ASN A 143 -3.43 4.88 16.04
C ASN A 143 -4.80 4.53 16.65
N SER A 144 -5.34 5.41 17.48
CA SER A 144 -6.69 5.25 18.04
C SER A 144 -7.75 5.34 16.95
N LEU A 145 -7.61 6.24 15.98
CA LEU A 145 -8.55 6.38 14.88
C LEU A 145 -8.55 5.15 13.96
N GLU A 146 -7.37 4.61 13.62
CA GLU A 146 -7.22 3.36 12.87
C GLU A 146 -7.97 2.21 13.54
N LYS A 147 -7.72 1.98 14.83
CA LYS A 147 -8.43 0.95 15.62
C LYS A 147 -9.94 1.11 15.63
N GLN A 148 -10.43 2.35 15.67
CA GLN A 148 -11.87 2.61 15.63
C GLN A 148 -12.44 2.26 14.24
N ILE A 149 -11.74 2.59 13.16
CA ILE A 149 -12.15 2.24 11.79
C ILE A 149 -12.23 0.73 11.60
N ASP A 150 -11.22 -0.03 12.04
CA ASP A 150 -11.22 -1.49 11.97
C ASP A 150 -12.41 -2.13 12.71
N ALA A 151 -12.87 -1.48 13.78
CA ALA A 151 -14.03 -1.94 14.54
C ALA A 151 -15.37 -1.66 13.85
N PHE A 152 -15.44 -0.70 12.91
CA PHE A 152 -16.64 -0.44 12.11
C PHE A 152 -16.82 -1.43 10.95
N GLU A 153 -15.74 -2.09 10.51
CA GLU A 153 -15.78 -3.04 9.38
C GLU A 153 -16.03 -4.51 9.82
N LYS A 154 -16.12 -4.78 11.12
CA LYS A 154 -16.52 -6.07 11.71
C LYS A 154 -18.00 -6.10 12.08
#